data_AF-A0A4U5R185-F1
#
_entry.id   AF-A0A4U5R185-F1
#
_cell.length_a   1.000
_cell.length_b   1.000
_cell.length_c   1.000
_cell.angle_alpha   90.00
_cell.angle_beta   90.00
_cell.angle_gamma   90.00
#
_symmetry.space_group_name_H-M   'P 1'
#
loop_
_entity.id
_entity.type
_entity.pdbx_description
1 polymer ?
#
loop_
_entity_poly.entity_id
_entity_poly.type
_entity_poly.pdbx_seq_one_letter_code
_entity_poly.pdbx_strand_id
1 'polypeptide(L)'
;MTSTFSTSVSAFSLATKQGDAASGGHGISSLPLFSRKKRNTSLVVSSASGTLTGLVFQPFEEVKREEFLVPISSQVSLARQFYVDECEAAINEQINVEYSASYVYHAMFAYFDRDNVALKGLAKFFKESSEEEREHAEKLMKYQNIRGGKVVLHSILTPVSEFEHVEKGDALYAMELALSLEKLTNEKLLSLHKVADENNDPQMQDFIESEFLEEQVESIKKIAEYVTQLRMVGKGHGVWHFDQMLLHEAHAA
;
A
#
# COMPACT_ATOMS: atom_id res chain seq x y z
N MET A 1 41.92 -29.32 -14.14
CA MET A 1 40.90 -30.06 -13.38
C MET A 1 40.22 -29.10 -12.42
N THR A 2 39.05 -28.59 -12.78
CA THR A 2 38.10 -27.94 -11.87
C THR A 2 36.77 -27.87 -12.61
N SER A 3 35.73 -28.39 -11.98
CA SER A 3 34.37 -28.45 -12.53
C SER A 3 33.55 -27.28 -11.99
N THR A 4 32.79 -26.60 -12.83
CA THR A 4 31.71 -25.71 -12.41
C THR A 4 30.44 -26.00 -13.21
N PHE A 5 29.33 -26.10 -12.49
CA PHE A 5 28.07 -26.65 -12.98
C PHE A 5 27.36 -25.70 -13.94
N SER A 6 26.76 -26.26 -15.00
CA SER A 6 25.74 -25.60 -15.80
C SER A 6 24.37 -26.08 -15.33
N THR A 7 23.55 -25.17 -14.79
CA THR A 7 22.19 -25.48 -14.33
C THR A 7 21.20 -24.78 -15.23
N SER A 8 20.57 -25.54 -16.13
CA SER A 8 19.48 -25.06 -16.98
C SER A 8 18.19 -24.96 -16.17
N VAL A 9 17.50 -23.82 -16.24
CA VAL A 9 16.17 -23.63 -15.64
C VAL A 9 15.11 -23.95 -16.68
N SER A 10 14.31 -24.98 -16.42
CA SER A 10 13.23 -25.40 -17.31
C SER A 10 11.98 -24.52 -17.15
N ALA A 11 11.38 -24.11 -18.27
CA ALA A 11 10.15 -23.32 -18.29
C ALA A 11 8.92 -24.14 -17.88
N PHE A 12 8.06 -23.55 -17.05
CA PHE A 12 6.73 -24.10 -16.76
C PHE A 12 5.77 -23.80 -17.92
N SER A 13 5.12 -24.83 -18.45
CA SER A 13 4.11 -24.71 -19.51
C SER A 13 2.70 -24.63 -18.91
N LEU A 14 1.92 -23.65 -19.35
CA LEU A 14 0.54 -23.44 -18.90
C LEU A 14 -0.41 -24.32 -19.74
N ALA A 15 -1.15 -25.22 -19.09
CA ALA A 15 -2.09 -26.11 -19.76
C ALA A 15 -3.49 -25.50 -19.83
N THR A 16 -3.91 -25.07 -21.02
CA THR A 16 -5.30 -24.72 -21.31
C THR A 16 -6.19 -25.97 -21.36
N LYS A 17 -7.44 -25.84 -20.90
CA LYS A 17 -8.51 -26.80 -21.20
C LYS A 17 -9.68 -26.10 -21.86
N GLN A 18 -9.95 -26.51 -23.08
CA GLN A 18 -11.01 -26.04 -23.96
C GLN A 18 -12.14 -27.07 -23.96
N GLY A 19 -13.39 -26.64 -24.10
CA GLY A 19 -14.56 -27.52 -24.13
C GLY A 19 -15.74 -26.83 -24.81
N ASP A 20 -16.25 -27.44 -25.88
CA ASP A 20 -17.07 -26.77 -26.89
C ASP A 20 -18.57 -26.69 -26.58
N ALA A 21 -19.15 -25.53 -26.95
CA ALA A 21 -20.29 -25.30 -27.85
C ALA A 21 -21.61 -26.12 -27.85
N ALA A 22 -22.69 -25.35 -28.10
CA ALA A 22 -23.96 -25.67 -28.77
C ALA A 22 -25.13 -26.28 -27.96
N SER A 23 -26.42 -25.99 -28.24
CA SER A 23 -27.03 -24.82 -28.95
C SER A 23 -28.59 -24.80 -28.86
N GLY A 24 -29.18 -23.61 -28.68
CA GLY A 24 -30.51 -23.25 -29.23
C GLY A 24 -31.78 -23.51 -28.37
N GLY A 25 -32.79 -22.64 -28.56
CA GLY A 25 -34.19 -22.90 -28.16
C GLY A 25 -34.93 -21.75 -27.47
N HIS A 26 -35.71 -20.95 -28.21
CA HIS A 26 -36.76 -20.10 -27.63
C HIS A 26 -38.04 -20.91 -27.38
N GLY A 27 -38.72 -20.68 -26.25
CA GLY A 27 -40.04 -21.25 -25.97
C GLY A 27 -40.67 -20.64 -24.72
N ILE A 28 -41.80 -19.95 -24.89
CA ILE A 28 -42.56 -19.34 -23.78
C ILE A 28 -43.66 -20.30 -23.31
N SER A 29 -44.00 -20.21 -22.03
CA SER A 29 -45.16 -20.82 -21.34
C SER A 29 -45.07 -22.30 -20.93
N SER A 30 -45.11 -22.54 -19.63
CA SER A 30 -46.26 -23.17 -18.96
C SER A 30 -45.98 -23.34 -17.46
N LEU A 31 -46.99 -23.10 -16.62
CA LEU A 31 -46.95 -23.42 -15.19
C LEU A 31 -47.24 -24.90 -14.96
N PRO A 32 -46.58 -25.55 -14.00
CA PRO A 32 -47.18 -26.67 -13.28
C PRO A 32 -47.39 -26.33 -11.80
N LEU A 33 -48.64 -26.49 -11.37
CA LEU A 33 -49.04 -26.47 -9.96
C LEU A 33 -48.45 -27.72 -9.26
N PHE A 34 -47.72 -27.57 -8.16
CA PHE A 34 -47.35 -28.72 -7.31
C PHE A 34 -47.56 -28.47 -5.82
N SER A 35 -47.93 -29.55 -5.13
CA SER A 35 -48.60 -29.51 -3.82
C SER A 35 -47.64 -29.52 -2.63
N ARG A 36 -47.85 -28.55 -1.73
CA ARG A 36 -47.76 -28.64 -0.26
C ARG A 36 -46.81 -29.70 0.33
N LYS A 37 -45.69 -29.23 0.89
CA LYS A 37 -45.06 -29.87 2.07
C LYS A 37 -45.01 -28.86 3.22
N LYS A 38 -45.91 -28.99 4.21
CA LYS A 38 -45.84 -28.23 5.46
C LYS A 38 -44.55 -28.62 6.17
N ARG A 39 -43.51 -27.77 6.13
CA ARG A 39 -42.43 -27.82 7.11
C ARG A 39 -42.94 -27.14 8.37
N ASN A 40 -43.23 -27.94 9.40
CA ASN A 40 -43.28 -27.40 10.76
C ASN A 40 -41.85 -27.01 11.15
N THR A 41 -41.50 -25.74 10.94
CA THR A 41 -40.36 -25.15 11.65
C THR A 41 -40.83 -24.88 13.07
N SER A 42 -40.61 -25.82 13.98
CA SER A 42 -40.71 -25.56 15.41
C SER A 42 -39.65 -24.51 15.76
N LEU A 43 -40.08 -23.29 16.06
CA LEU A 43 -39.24 -22.31 16.72
C LEU A 43 -38.86 -22.88 18.09
N VAL A 44 -37.65 -23.41 18.20
CA VAL A 44 -37.05 -23.74 19.48
C VAL A 44 -36.60 -22.41 20.10
N VAL A 45 -37.53 -21.77 20.80
CA VAL A 45 -37.20 -20.64 21.67
C VAL A 45 -36.42 -21.22 22.85
N SER A 46 -35.09 -21.14 22.78
CA SER A 46 -34.25 -21.38 23.95
C SER A 46 -34.57 -20.29 24.98
N SER A 47 -35.25 -20.68 26.06
CA SER A 47 -35.61 -19.75 27.14
C SER A 47 -34.37 -19.45 27.99
N ALA A 48 -33.54 -18.51 27.52
CA ALA A 48 -32.64 -17.82 28.42
C ALA A 48 -33.50 -17.14 29.50
N SER A 49 -33.25 -17.48 30.77
CA SER A 49 -34.00 -16.96 31.92
C SER A 49 -33.60 -15.51 32.22
N GLY A 50 -33.98 -14.59 31.35
CA GLY A 50 -33.79 -13.15 31.50
C GLY A 50 -35.13 -12.44 31.70
N THR A 51 -35.25 -11.65 32.77
CA THR A 51 -36.40 -10.77 33.00
C THR A 51 -36.48 -9.72 31.88
N LEU A 52 -37.64 -9.63 31.20
CA LEU A 52 -37.93 -8.65 30.16
C LEU A 52 -38.00 -7.23 30.76
N THR A 53 -36.84 -6.60 30.94
CA THR A 53 -36.70 -5.27 31.56
C THR A 53 -36.72 -4.11 30.57
N GLY A 54 -36.70 -4.37 29.25
CA GLY A 54 -36.64 -3.33 28.22
C GLY A 54 -35.32 -2.55 28.17
N LEU A 55 -34.32 -2.96 28.97
CA LEU A 55 -32.99 -2.36 29.03
C LEU A 55 -32.15 -2.86 27.85
N VAL A 56 -31.74 -1.94 26.96
CA VAL A 56 -31.01 -2.25 25.71
C VAL A 56 -29.48 -2.24 25.91
N PHE A 57 -28.99 -1.57 26.95
CA PHE A 57 -27.57 -1.40 27.26
C PHE A 57 -27.38 -1.43 28.79
N GLN A 58 -26.41 -2.20 29.28
CA GLN A 58 -26.10 -2.35 30.72
C GLN A 58 -24.62 -2.10 30.98
N PRO A 59 -24.18 -0.83 31.05
CA PRO A 59 -22.76 -0.48 31.00
C PRO A 59 -21.89 -1.25 32.00
N PHE A 60 -22.31 -1.32 33.26
CA PHE A 60 -21.54 -1.99 34.33
C PHE A 60 -21.46 -3.51 34.20
N GLU A 61 -22.38 -4.15 33.46
CA GLU A 61 -22.27 -5.58 33.16
C GLU A 61 -21.43 -5.82 31.90
N GLU A 62 -21.57 -4.96 30.89
CA GLU A 62 -20.87 -5.10 29.61
C GLU A 62 -19.38 -4.78 29.68
N VAL A 63 -18.94 -3.89 30.57
CA VAL A 63 -17.51 -3.58 30.81
C VAL A 63 -16.77 -4.65 31.62
N LYS A 64 -17.46 -5.67 32.15
CA LYS A 64 -16.82 -6.81 32.84
C LYS A 64 -16.24 -7.85 31.87
N ARG A 65 -16.49 -7.69 30.57
CA ARG A 65 -15.94 -8.55 29.50
C ARG A 65 -14.41 -8.49 29.48
N GLU A 66 -13.77 -9.63 29.20
CA GLU A 66 -12.31 -9.77 29.29
C GLU A 66 -11.57 -8.83 28.34
N GLU A 67 -12.16 -8.53 27.17
CA GLU A 67 -11.61 -7.63 26.15
C GLU A 67 -11.55 -6.15 26.60
N PHE A 68 -12.17 -5.79 27.73
CA PHE A 68 -12.13 -4.45 28.32
C PHE A 68 -11.37 -4.39 29.65
N LEU A 69 -10.79 -5.51 30.11
CA LEU A 69 -10.01 -5.51 31.34
C LEU A 69 -8.65 -4.85 31.11
N VAL A 70 -8.36 -3.80 31.89
CA VAL A 70 -7.11 -3.05 31.80
C VAL A 70 -5.92 -3.92 32.25
N PRO A 71 -4.90 -4.18 31.39
CA PRO A 71 -3.74 -4.97 31.76
C PRO A 71 -2.95 -4.37 32.94
N ILE A 72 -2.51 -5.21 33.87
CA ILE A 72 -1.66 -4.80 35.01
C ILE A 72 -0.16 -4.74 34.61
N SER A 73 0.24 -5.50 33.58
CA SER A 73 1.63 -5.56 33.12
C SER A 73 2.04 -4.31 32.36
N SER A 74 3.13 -3.66 32.78
CA SER A 74 3.72 -2.49 32.12
C SER A 74 4.31 -2.76 30.73
N GLN A 75 4.35 -4.02 30.28
CA GLN A 75 4.87 -4.43 28.97
C GLN A 75 3.79 -4.56 27.88
N VAL A 76 2.52 -4.45 28.26
CA VAL A 76 1.34 -4.56 27.39
C VAL A 76 0.76 -3.16 27.18
N SER A 77 0.35 -2.85 25.95
CA SER A 77 -0.31 -1.58 25.66
C SER A 77 -1.72 -1.56 26.24
N LEU A 78 -2.10 -0.44 26.88
CA LEU A 78 -3.44 -0.23 27.42
C LEU A 78 -4.44 0.27 26.36
N ALA A 79 -3.94 0.70 25.19
CA ALA A 79 -4.76 1.24 24.09
C ALA A 79 -5.04 0.21 22.98
N ARG A 80 -4.36 -0.94 22.99
CA ARG A 80 -4.44 -1.92 21.90
C ARG A 80 -5.78 -2.66 21.93
N GLN A 81 -6.62 -2.38 20.95
CA GLN A 81 -7.96 -2.96 20.81
C GLN A 81 -8.22 -3.34 19.34
N PHE A 82 -8.70 -4.57 19.13
CA PHE A 82 -8.97 -5.14 17.80
C PHE A 82 -7.85 -4.89 16.76
N TYR A 83 -6.60 -4.98 17.21
CA TYR A 83 -5.41 -4.74 16.40
C TYR A 83 -4.48 -5.94 16.52
N VAL A 84 -4.58 -6.87 15.57
CA VAL A 84 -3.89 -8.16 15.58
C VAL A 84 -2.41 -8.02 15.19
N ASP A 85 -1.60 -9.01 15.56
CA ASP A 85 -0.14 -8.99 15.30
C ASP A 85 0.19 -8.93 13.79
N GLU A 86 -0.68 -9.43 12.93
CA GLU A 86 -0.50 -9.41 11.47
C GLU A 86 -0.65 -7.98 10.89
N CYS A 87 -1.60 -7.19 11.41
CA CYS A 87 -1.73 -5.75 11.10
C CYS A 87 -0.53 -4.96 11.65
N GLU A 88 -0.12 -5.23 12.89
CA GLU A 88 1.06 -4.61 13.52
C GLU A 88 2.34 -4.88 12.71
N ALA A 89 2.54 -6.12 12.25
CA ALA A 89 3.65 -6.51 11.39
C ALA A 89 3.59 -5.80 10.03
N ALA A 90 2.44 -5.80 9.36
CA ALA A 90 2.29 -5.16 8.05
C ALA A 90 2.56 -3.64 8.09
N ILE A 91 2.13 -2.94 9.15
CA ILE A 91 2.49 -1.51 9.36
C ILE A 91 4.01 -1.35 9.55
N ASN A 92 4.68 -2.24 10.28
CA ASN A 92 6.14 -2.22 10.43
C ASN A 92 6.90 -2.54 9.13
N GLU A 93 6.32 -3.33 8.22
CA GLU A 93 6.84 -3.54 6.87
C GLU A 93 6.67 -2.28 6.02
N GLN A 94 5.49 -1.65 5.99
CA GLN A 94 5.27 -0.43 5.21
C GLN A 94 6.15 0.74 5.71
N ILE A 95 6.36 0.89 7.03
CA ILE A 95 7.32 1.86 7.59
C ILE A 95 8.72 1.69 6.95
N ASN A 96 9.16 0.46 6.68
CA ASN A 96 10.44 0.20 6.02
C ASN A 96 10.40 0.44 4.50
N VAL A 97 9.24 0.29 3.84
CA VAL A 97 9.04 0.68 2.44
C VAL A 97 9.27 2.19 2.29
N GLU A 98 8.58 3.03 3.08
CA GLU A 98 8.67 4.48 2.93
C GLU A 98 10.06 5.01 3.33
N TYR A 99 10.66 4.47 4.40
CA TYR A 99 12.05 4.78 4.75
C TYR A 99 13.05 4.38 3.65
N SER A 100 12.80 3.28 2.93
CA SER A 100 13.66 2.86 1.82
C SER A 100 13.45 3.75 0.59
N ALA A 101 12.22 4.16 0.28
CA ALA A 101 11.92 5.12 -0.77
C ALA A 101 12.56 6.49 -0.49
N SER A 102 12.40 7.01 0.73
CA SER A 102 13.08 8.22 1.23
C SER A 102 14.59 8.17 1.01
N TYR A 103 15.25 7.04 1.30
CA TYR A 103 16.70 6.91 1.14
C TYR A 103 17.14 6.76 -0.32
N VAL A 104 16.34 6.13 -1.19
CA VAL A 104 16.55 6.11 -2.64
C VAL A 104 16.42 7.51 -3.24
N TYR A 105 15.41 8.29 -2.85
CA TYR A 105 15.28 9.68 -3.28
C TYR A 105 16.43 10.56 -2.79
N HIS A 106 16.94 10.32 -1.58
CA HIS A 106 18.13 11.00 -1.08
C HIS A 106 19.38 10.73 -1.93
N ALA A 107 19.52 9.51 -2.45
CA ALA A 107 20.61 9.14 -3.34
C ALA A 107 20.47 9.79 -4.74
N MET A 108 19.24 9.91 -5.25
CA MET A 108 18.96 10.67 -6.48
C MET A 108 19.32 12.16 -6.31
N PHE A 109 18.90 12.79 -5.22
CA PHE A 109 19.32 14.15 -4.86
C PHE A 109 20.85 14.30 -4.87
N ALA A 110 21.56 13.41 -4.15
CA ALA A 110 23.03 13.44 -4.06
C ALA A 110 23.75 13.19 -5.40
N TYR A 111 23.07 12.63 -6.40
CA TYR A 111 23.57 12.53 -7.77
C TYR A 111 23.35 13.83 -8.56
N PHE A 112 22.14 14.40 -8.53
CA PHE A 112 21.80 15.59 -9.32
C PHE A 112 22.41 16.90 -8.79
N ASP A 113 22.75 16.97 -7.50
CA ASP A 113 23.44 18.11 -6.87
C ASP A 113 24.95 18.18 -7.19
N ARG A 114 25.52 17.15 -7.85
CA ARG A 114 26.93 17.16 -8.28
C ARG A 114 27.21 18.27 -9.28
N ASP A 115 28.37 18.92 -9.18
CA ASP A 115 28.75 20.05 -10.05
C ASP A 115 28.86 19.68 -11.54
N ASN A 116 29.16 18.40 -11.83
CA ASN A 116 29.25 17.87 -13.19
C ASN A 116 27.91 17.34 -13.76
N VAL A 117 26.83 17.37 -12.97
CA VAL A 117 25.45 17.05 -13.40
C VAL A 117 24.61 18.34 -13.42
N ALA A 118 24.63 19.10 -12.31
CA ALA A 118 24.12 20.47 -12.19
C ALA A 118 22.63 20.68 -12.56
N LEU A 119 21.78 19.67 -12.38
CA LEU A 119 20.32 19.75 -12.59
C LEU A 119 19.63 20.06 -11.26
N LYS A 120 19.47 21.35 -10.98
CA LYS A 120 19.09 21.88 -9.65
C LYS A 120 17.61 21.71 -9.35
N GLY A 121 16.75 21.71 -10.36
CA GLY A 121 15.33 21.40 -10.21
C GLY A 121 15.11 19.94 -9.82
N LEU A 122 15.79 19.01 -10.48
CA LEU A 122 15.82 17.60 -10.11
C LEU A 122 16.42 17.38 -8.72
N ALA A 123 17.54 18.02 -8.39
CA ALA A 123 18.14 17.92 -7.06
C ALA A 123 17.19 18.41 -5.95
N LYS A 124 16.53 19.56 -6.15
CA LYS A 124 15.49 20.09 -5.24
C LYS A 124 14.34 19.08 -5.11
N PHE A 125 13.76 18.65 -6.23
CA PHE A 125 12.62 17.73 -6.25
C PHE A 125 12.90 16.43 -5.49
N PHE A 126 13.99 15.73 -5.81
CA PHE A 126 14.32 14.47 -5.12
C PHE A 126 14.70 14.66 -3.66
N LYS A 127 15.18 15.84 -3.27
CA LYS A 127 15.39 16.16 -1.86
C LYS A 127 14.05 16.34 -1.13
N GLU A 128 13.12 17.08 -1.72
CA GLU A 128 11.78 17.31 -1.18
C GLU A 128 11.02 15.97 -1.07
N SER A 129 11.01 15.12 -2.12
CA SER A 129 10.44 13.77 -2.05
C SER A 129 11.13 12.86 -1.02
N SER A 130 12.44 13.00 -0.80
CA SER A 130 13.14 12.26 0.27
C SER A 130 12.64 12.68 1.67
N GLU A 131 12.29 13.95 1.84
CA GLU A 131 11.74 14.47 3.10
C GLU A 131 10.26 14.05 3.27
N GLU A 132 9.46 14.12 2.21
CA GLU A 132 8.05 13.66 2.12
C GLU A 132 7.88 12.17 2.48
N GLU A 133 8.65 11.27 1.85
CA GLU A 133 8.60 9.83 2.18
C GLU A 133 9.04 9.51 3.62
N ARG A 134 9.87 10.36 4.23
CA ARG A 134 10.20 10.23 5.65
C ARG A 134 9.01 10.63 6.53
N GLU A 135 8.24 11.64 6.12
CA GLU A 135 7.00 12.02 6.79
C GLU A 135 5.92 10.95 6.66
N HIS A 136 5.82 10.25 5.52
CA HIS A 136 4.99 9.05 5.34
C HIS A 136 5.37 7.94 6.34
N ALA A 137 6.67 7.61 6.45
CA ALA A 137 7.18 6.64 7.43
C ALA A 137 6.81 7.06 8.87
N GLU A 138 6.98 8.34 9.22
CA GLU A 138 6.60 8.87 10.52
C GLU A 138 5.09 8.88 10.77
N LYS A 139 4.26 9.10 9.74
CA LYS A 139 2.78 9.04 9.80
C LYS A 139 2.35 7.63 10.21
N LEU A 140 2.91 6.59 9.58
CA LEU A 140 2.72 5.18 9.93
C LEU A 140 3.24 4.85 11.35
N MET A 141 4.41 5.35 11.74
CA MET A 141 4.96 5.15 13.10
C MET A 141 4.06 5.76 14.18
N LYS A 142 3.48 6.95 13.93
CA LYS A 142 2.52 7.59 14.85
C LYS A 142 1.26 6.74 14.96
N TYR A 143 0.73 6.27 13.83
CA TYR A 143 -0.44 5.39 13.77
C TYR A 143 -0.25 4.07 14.53
N GLN A 144 0.88 3.36 14.31
CA GLN A 144 1.27 2.15 15.02
C GLN A 144 1.16 2.32 16.55
N ASN A 145 1.70 3.43 17.07
CA ASN A 145 1.65 3.72 18.51
C ASN A 145 0.25 4.09 19.00
N ILE A 146 -0.56 4.80 18.20
CA ILE A 146 -1.97 5.12 18.53
C ILE A 146 -2.82 3.85 18.64
N ARG A 147 -2.64 2.88 17.73
CA ARG A 147 -3.28 1.55 17.80
C ARG A 147 -2.71 0.65 18.91
N GLY A 148 -1.72 1.13 19.66
CA GLY A 148 -1.09 0.39 20.74
C GLY A 148 -0.15 -0.73 20.30
N GLY A 149 0.24 -0.75 19.03
CA GLY A 149 1.33 -1.57 18.51
C GLY A 149 2.72 -1.02 18.88
N LYS A 150 3.75 -1.75 18.47
CA LYS A 150 5.16 -1.44 18.71
C LYS A 150 5.87 -1.25 17.38
N VAL A 151 6.47 -0.08 17.18
CA VAL A 151 7.31 0.21 16.01
C VAL A 151 8.56 -0.66 16.04
N VAL A 152 8.83 -1.38 14.95
CA VAL A 152 10.06 -2.13 14.72
C VAL A 152 10.71 -1.60 13.45
N LEU A 153 11.78 -0.82 13.60
CA LEU A 153 12.53 -0.29 12.46
C LEU A 153 13.46 -1.37 11.90
N HIS A 154 13.25 -1.73 10.64
CA HIS A 154 14.05 -2.70 9.91
C HIS A 154 15.27 -2.04 9.23
N SER A 155 16.22 -2.86 8.79
CA SER A 155 17.39 -2.39 8.03
C SER A 155 16.99 -1.76 6.70
N ILE A 156 17.64 -0.65 6.34
CA ILE A 156 17.53 -0.04 5.02
C ILE A 156 18.75 -0.48 4.19
N LEU A 157 18.53 -0.95 2.96
CA LEU A 157 19.62 -1.33 2.05
C LEU A 157 20.29 -0.09 1.45
N THR A 158 21.59 -0.19 1.16
CA THR A 158 22.32 0.88 0.47
C THR A 158 21.76 1.07 -0.96
N PRO A 159 21.29 2.27 -1.34
CA PRO A 159 20.76 2.55 -2.66
C PRO A 159 21.87 2.65 -3.71
N VAL A 160 21.48 2.63 -4.99
CA VAL A 160 22.38 2.93 -6.11
C VAL A 160 22.76 4.42 -6.08
N SER A 161 24.02 4.74 -6.35
CA SER A 161 24.54 6.12 -6.32
C SER A 161 24.71 6.77 -7.70
N GLU A 162 24.62 6.00 -8.78
CA GLU A 162 24.84 6.47 -10.15
C GLU A 162 23.58 6.32 -11.00
N PHE A 163 23.16 7.41 -11.65
CA PHE A 163 21.95 7.48 -12.47
C PHE A 163 22.24 7.91 -13.91
N GLU A 164 23.50 7.83 -14.36
CA GLU A 164 23.87 8.05 -15.75
C GLU A 164 23.25 6.96 -16.65
N HIS A 165 22.60 7.35 -17.74
CA HIS A 165 22.02 6.40 -18.70
C HIS A 165 22.25 6.85 -20.15
N VAL A 166 23.06 6.10 -20.90
CA VAL A 166 23.48 6.43 -22.28
C VAL A 166 22.28 6.73 -23.20
N GLU A 167 21.29 5.84 -23.28
CA GLU A 167 20.17 5.99 -24.20
C GLU A 167 19.15 7.05 -23.77
N LYS A 168 18.73 7.06 -22.50
CA LYS A 168 17.67 7.95 -21.98
C LYS A 168 18.15 9.34 -21.57
N GLY A 169 19.41 9.46 -21.12
CA GLY A 169 19.84 10.57 -20.27
C GLY A 169 19.46 10.30 -18.81
N ASP A 170 20.20 10.91 -17.90
CA ASP A 170 20.04 10.78 -16.45
C ASP A 170 18.68 11.29 -15.95
N ALA A 171 18.27 12.50 -16.35
CA ALA A 171 17.00 13.11 -15.96
C ALA A 171 15.78 12.21 -16.26
N LEU A 172 15.68 11.71 -17.50
CA LEU A 172 14.59 10.82 -17.92
C LEU A 172 14.68 9.46 -17.23
N TYR A 173 15.89 8.92 -17.06
CA TYR A 173 16.07 7.64 -16.37
C TYR A 173 15.65 7.72 -14.90
N ALA A 174 16.08 8.74 -14.16
CA ALA A 174 15.70 8.92 -12.77
C ALA A 174 14.19 9.15 -12.59
N MET A 175 13.55 9.95 -13.45
CA MET A 175 12.09 10.13 -13.39
C MET A 175 11.31 8.84 -13.75
N GLU A 176 11.83 8.01 -14.65
CA GLU A 176 11.26 6.68 -14.90
C GLU A 176 11.47 5.71 -13.73
N LEU A 177 12.60 5.78 -13.02
CA LEU A 177 12.82 5.02 -11.79
C LEU A 177 11.89 5.49 -10.66
N ALA A 178 11.73 6.80 -10.47
CA ALA A 178 10.81 7.38 -9.51
C ALA A 178 9.37 6.91 -9.77
N LEU A 179 8.89 7.01 -11.03
CA LEU A 179 7.58 6.50 -11.41
C LEU A 179 7.41 4.99 -11.18
N SER A 180 8.49 4.21 -11.28
CA SER A 180 8.48 2.78 -10.95
C SER A 180 8.48 2.52 -9.44
N LEU A 181 9.14 3.38 -8.66
CA LEU A 181 9.15 3.32 -7.19
C LEU A 181 7.76 3.65 -6.63
N GLU A 182 7.14 4.77 -7.05
CA GLU A 182 5.77 5.14 -6.65
C GLU A 182 4.74 4.03 -6.92
N LYS A 183 4.85 3.37 -8.08
CA LYS A 183 3.95 2.26 -8.43
C LYS A 183 4.18 1.03 -7.56
N LEU A 184 5.42 0.80 -7.13
CA LEU A 184 5.75 -0.28 -6.20
C LEU A 184 5.27 0.05 -4.79
N THR A 185 5.45 1.28 -4.31
CA THR A 185 4.91 1.76 -3.02
C THR A 185 3.40 1.62 -3.00
N ASN A 186 2.69 2.02 -4.07
CA ASN A 186 1.25 1.80 -4.20
C ASN A 186 0.85 0.32 -4.15
N GLU A 187 1.59 -0.58 -4.81
CA GLU A 187 1.35 -2.04 -4.71
C GLU A 187 1.50 -2.53 -3.25
N LYS A 188 2.42 -1.95 -2.49
CA LYS A 188 2.62 -2.24 -1.06
C LYS A 188 1.50 -1.67 -0.18
N LEU A 189 1.07 -0.44 -0.42
CA LEU A 189 -0.09 0.17 0.26
C LEU A 189 -1.38 -0.62 0.01
N LEU A 190 -1.63 -1.07 -1.22
CA LEU A 190 -2.76 -1.95 -1.54
C LEU A 190 -2.64 -3.33 -0.88
N SER A 191 -1.43 -3.85 -0.70
CA SER A 191 -1.19 -5.09 0.04
C SER A 191 -1.43 -4.92 1.55
N LEU A 192 -1.01 -3.78 2.12
CA LEU A 192 -1.27 -3.39 3.51
C LEU A 192 -2.78 -3.23 3.78
N HIS A 193 -3.50 -2.56 2.87
CA HIS A 193 -4.95 -2.41 2.92
C HIS A 193 -5.66 -3.77 2.94
N LYS A 194 -5.22 -4.70 2.08
CA LYS A 194 -5.73 -6.07 2.05
C LYS A 194 -5.54 -6.82 3.38
N VAL A 195 -4.40 -6.63 4.07
CA VAL A 195 -4.18 -7.24 5.39
C VAL A 195 -5.17 -6.70 6.43
N ALA A 196 -5.51 -5.42 6.37
CA ALA A 196 -6.54 -4.82 7.23
C ALA A 196 -7.94 -5.36 6.92
N ASP A 197 -8.30 -5.51 5.63
CA ASP A 197 -9.56 -6.11 5.19
C ASP A 197 -9.71 -7.57 5.67
N GLU A 198 -8.70 -8.41 5.43
CA GLU A 198 -8.70 -9.83 5.82
C GLU A 198 -8.79 -10.01 7.35
N ASN A 199 -8.27 -9.06 8.12
CA ASN A 199 -8.35 -9.04 9.59
C ASN A 199 -9.53 -8.23 10.15
N ASN A 200 -10.42 -7.71 9.31
CA ASN A 200 -11.62 -6.94 9.69
C ASN A 200 -11.27 -5.71 10.55
N ASP A 201 -10.24 -4.94 10.16
CA ASP A 201 -9.83 -3.70 10.80
C ASP A 201 -10.23 -2.47 9.95
N PRO A 202 -11.51 -2.03 10.02
CA PRO A 202 -12.01 -0.95 9.16
C PRO A 202 -11.38 0.41 9.47
N GLN A 203 -10.82 0.60 10.67
CA GLN A 203 -10.15 1.85 11.02
C GLN A 203 -8.74 1.91 10.39
N MET A 204 -8.08 0.76 10.26
CA MET A 204 -6.83 0.68 9.49
C MET A 204 -7.08 0.83 7.98
N GLN A 205 -8.17 0.27 7.44
CA GLN A 205 -8.56 0.51 6.04
C GLN A 205 -8.81 2.00 5.75
N ASP A 206 -9.66 2.65 6.55
CA ASP A 206 -10.00 4.09 6.48
C ASP A 206 -8.75 4.99 6.57
N PHE A 207 -7.82 4.66 7.46
CA PHE A 207 -6.54 5.37 7.59
C PHE A 207 -5.67 5.21 6.33
N ILE A 208 -5.52 4.00 5.78
CA ILE A 208 -4.71 3.78 4.57
C ILE A 208 -5.33 4.45 3.35
N GLU A 209 -6.66 4.39 3.21
CA GLU A 209 -7.41 5.04 2.16
C GLU A 209 -7.23 6.57 2.20
N SER A 210 -7.48 7.18 3.35
CA SER A 210 -7.53 8.64 3.52
C SER A 210 -6.16 9.32 3.55
N GLU A 211 -5.13 8.64 4.07
CA GLU A 211 -3.82 9.26 4.36
C GLU A 211 -2.70 8.84 3.39
N PHE A 212 -2.97 7.92 2.45
CA PHE A 212 -1.95 7.41 1.52
C PHE A 212 -2.49 7.11 0.12
N LEU A 213 -3.61 6.39 -0.03
CA LEU A 213 -4.04 5.93 -1.36
C LEU A 213 -4.49 7.07 -2.29
N GLU A 214 -5.06 8.15 -1.75
CA GLU A 214 -5.38 9.35 -2.54
C GLU A 214 -4.09 10.08 -2.98
N GLU A 215 -3.23 10.47 -2.02
CA GLU A 215 -1.94 11.12 -2.24
C GLU A 215 -1.07 10.34 -3.26
N GLN A 216 -0.99 9.01 -3.12
CA GLN A 216 -0.18 8.13 -3.96
C GLN A 216 -0.63 8.13 -5.44
N VAL A 217 -1.94 8.22 -5.72
CA VAL A 217 -2.46 8.28 -7.09
C VAL A 217 -2.11 9.63 -7.75
N GLU A 218 -2.13 10.72 -7.00
CA GLU A 218 -1.72 12.03 -7.47
C GLU A 218 -0.21 12.09 -7.77
N SER A 219 0.63 11.54 -6.88
CA SER A 219 2.08 11.44 -7.08
C SER A 219 2.44 10.60 -8.32
N ILE A 220 1.80 9.44 -8.52
CA ILE A 220 1.98 8.63 -9.74
C ILE A 220 1.63 9.43 -11.01
N LYS A 221 0.55 10.23 -10.98
CA LYS A 221 0.15 11.07 -12.12
C LYS A 221 1.17 12.19 -12.36
N LYS A 222 1.60 12.90 -11.32
CA LYS A 222 2.58 14.00 -11.38
C LYS A 222 3.89 13.54 -12.02
N ILE A 223 4.46 12.42 -11.55
CA ILE A 223 5.72 11.90 -12.12
C ILE A 223 5.51 11.33 -13.53
N ALA A 224 4.36 10.73 -13.86
CA ALA A 224 4.05 10.30 -15.23
C ALA A 224 3.97 11.49 -16.22
N GLU A 225 3.48 12.64 -15.78
CA GLU A 225 3.50 13.89 -16.55
C GLU A 225 4.92 14.41 -16.76
N TYR A 226 5.79 14.37 -15.73
CA TYR A 226 7.21 14.72 -15.87
C TYR A 226 7.96 13.78 -16.85
N VAL A 227 7.77 12.46 -16.75
CA VAL A 227 8.34 11.48 -17.69
C VAL A 227 7.89 11.78 -19.13
N THR A 228 6.62 12.15 -19.32
CA THR A 228 6.08 12.49 -20.64
C THR A 228 6.70 13.78 -21.17
N GLN A 229 6.82 14.82 -20.34
CA GLN A 229 7.47 16.09 -20.71
C GLN A 229 8.94 15.89 -21.07
N LEU A 230 9.71 15.14 -20.27
CA LEU A 230 11.12 14.83 -20.55
C LEU A 230 11.31 14.09 -21.88
N ARG A 231 10.43 13.15 -22.21
CA ARG A 231 10.40 12.48 -23.53
C ARG A 231 10.08 13.44 -24.68
N MET A 232 9.22 14.44 -24.45
CA MET A 232 8.86 15.44 -25.46
C MET A 232 9.96 16.47 -25.73
N VAL A 233 10.62 16.98 -24.68
CA VAL A 233 11.66 18.02 -24.83
C VAL A 233 13.01 17.47 -25.27
N GLY A 234 13.30 16.20 -24.95
CA GLY A 234 14.56 15.55 -25.31
C GLY A 234 15.79 16.07 -24.56
N LYS A 235 16.94 15.45 -24.81
CA LYS A 235 18.21 15.70 -24.11
C LYS A 235 18.78 17.12 -24.36
N GLY A 236 19.73 17.51 -23.52
CA GLY A 236 20.45 18.78 -23.65
C GLY A 236 19.56 19.95 -23.25
N HIS A 237 19.35 20.91 -24.15
CA HIS A 237 18.57 22.13 -23.86
C HIS A 237 17.13 21.82 -23.40
N GLY A 238 16.51 20.73 -23.87
CA GLY A 238 15.19 20.30 -23.43
C GLY A 238 15.15 19.95 -21.94
N VAL A 239 15.99 18.99 -21.52
CA VAL A 239 16.20 18.63 -20.11
C VAL A 239 16.57 19.84 -19.25
N TRP A 240 17.49 20.70 -19.72
CA TRP A 240 17.86 21.90 -18.97
C TRP A 240 16.67 22.85 -18.75
N HIS A 241 15.86 23.10 -19.77
CA HIS A 241 14.68 23.97 -19.62
C HIS A 241 13.61 23.33 -18.71
N PHE A 242 13.42 22.02 -18.79
CA PHE A 242 12.56 21.28 -17.85
C PHE A 242 13.07 21.38 -16.41
N ASP A 243 14.38 21.27 -16.18
CA ASP A 243 14.99 21.44 -14.86
C ASP A 243 14.76 22.85 -14.29
N GLN A 244 14.88 23.90 -15.12
CA GLN A 244 14.54 25.26 -14.70
C GLN A 244 13.05 25.44 -14.39
N MET A 245 12.15 24.77 -15.12
CA MET A 245 10.73 24.76 -14.79
C MET A 245 10.50 24.12 -13.41
N LEU A 246 11.05 22.92 -13.16
CA LEU A 246 10.88 22.19 -11.90
C LEU A 246 11.52 22.91 -10.70
N LEU A 247 12.65 23.60 -10.90
CA LEU A 247 13.28 24.44 -9.89
C LEU A 247 12.34 25.56 -9.39
N HIS A 248 11.60 26.17 -10.32
CA HIS A 248 10.66 27.26 -10.08
C HIS A 248 9.22 26.83 -9.83
N GLU A 249 8.91 25.54 -9.96
CA GLU A 249 7.62 24.98 -9.55
C GLU A 249 7.46 25.18 -8.04
N ALA A 250 6.44 25.97 -7.68
CA ALA A 250 5.99 26.11 -6.31
C ALA A 250 4.99 24.99 -6.05
N HIS A 251 5.16 24.25 -4.95
CA HIS A 251 4.13 23.32 -4.50
C HIS A 251 2.84 24.10 -4.25
N ALA A 252 1.75 23.67 -4.89
CA ALA A 252 0.41 24.05 -4.45
C ALA A 252 0.18 23.31 -3.13
N ALA A 253 0.21 24.07 -2.03
CA ALA A 253 -0.07 23.60 -0.68
C ALA A 253 -1.58 23.57 -0.39
#